data_AF-A0A969NJ23-F1
#
_entry.id   AF-A0A969NJ23-F1
#
_cell.length_a   1.000
_cell.length_b   1.000
_cell.length_c   1.000
_cell.angle_alpha   90.00
_cell.angle_beta   90.00
_cell.angle_gamma   90.00
#
_symmetry.space_group_name_H-M   'P 1'
#
loop_
_entity.id
_entity.type
_entity.pdbx_description
1 polymer ?
#
loop_
_entity_poly.entity_id
_entity_poly.type
_entity_poly.pdbx_seq_one_letter_code
_entity_poly.pdbx_strand_id
1 'polypeptide(L)'
;MGKTDNQTMQHLDVLCNRFGGRPIGSDAYENAAEWAAYKFKEWGMEVEMDEAGEVPVGFNRGPWFGRMLSDNGMYLHFATPSYTAGTKGVQKGHVLIEPKTQAEFDQMKGRLKGAWVLISGEN
;
A
#
# COMPACT_ATOMS: atom_id res chain seq x y z
N MET A 1 -4.00 21.89 -30.48
CA MET A 1 -5.11 21.44 -29.61
C MET A 1 -4.69 21.62 -28.15
N GLY A 2 -5.61 21.97 -27.24
CA GLY A 2 -5.35 22.00 -25.78
C GLY A 2 -4.70 23.27 -25.19
N LYS A 3 -4.68 24.41 -25.90
CA LYS A 3 -4.12 25.69 -25.38
C LYS A 3 -5.15 26.61 -24.72
N THR A 4 -6.43 26.35 -24.92
CA THR A 4 -7.56 27.12 -24.39
C THR A 4 -8.57 26.15 -23.80
N ASP A 5 -9.12 26.46 -22.62
CA ASP A 5 -10.09 25.63 -21.88
C ASP A 5 -9.59 24.19 -21.59
N ASN A 6 -8.31 24.07 -21.25
CA ASN A 6 -7.71 22.78 -20.88
C ASN A 6 -7.97 22.46 -19.40
N GLN A 7 -8.65 21.33 -19.15
CA GLN A 7 -9.03 20.87 -17.81
C GLN A 7 -8.09 19.76 -17.26
N THR A 8 -7.01 19.39 -17.98
CA THR A 8 -6.09 18.30 -17.61
C THR A 8 -5.57 18.42 -16.18
N MET A 9 -5.15 19.61 -15.75
CA MET A 9 -4.60 19.78 -14.39
C MET A 9 -5.67 19.61 -13.31
N GLN A 10 -6.93 19.91 -13.59
CA GLN A 10 -8.03 19.69 -12.66
C GLN A 10 -8.33 18.19 -12.51
N HIS A 11 -8.32 17.45 -13.63
CA HIS A 11 -8.49 16.00 -13.61
C HIS A 11 -7.30 15.31 -12.92
N LEU A 12 -6.08 15.81 -13.16
CA LEU A 12 -4.87 15.32 -12.49
C LEU A 12 -4.95 15.54 -10.98
N ASP A 13 -5.44 16.69 -10.52
CA ASP A 13 -5.64 16.94 -9.08
C ASP A 13 -6.58 15.90 -8.44
N VAL A 14 -7.72 15.62 -9.08
CA VAL A 14 -8.66 14.61 -8.57
C VAL A 14 -7.99 13.24 -8.51
N LEU A 15 -7.35 12.81 -9.59
CA LEU A 15 -6.72 11.49 -9.64
C LEU A 15 -5.54 11.39 -8.66
N CYS A 16 -4.63 12.34 -8.62
CA CYS A 16 -3.38 12.23 -7.87
C CYS A 16 -3.50 12.66 -6.41
N ASN A 17 -4.29 13.69 -6.11
CA ASN A 17 -4.34 14.27 -4.76
C ASN A 17 -5.57 13.82 -3.97
N ARG A 18 -6.70 13.54 -4.63
CA ARG A 18 -7.91 13.09 -3.93
C ARG A 18 -7.96 11.57 -3.81
N PHE A 19 -7.75 10.84 -4.90
CA PHE A 19 -7.70 9.37 -4.84
C PHE A 19 -6.31 8.84 -4.45
N GLY A 20 -5.23 9.41 -4.98
CA GLY A 20 -3.87 9.03 -4.61
C GLY A 20 -3.43 7.69 -5.21
N GLY A 21 -2.69 6.88 -4.46
CA GLY A 21 -2.23 5.57 -4.95
C GLY A 21 -3.42 4.62 -5.17
N ARG A 22 -3.52 4.06 -6.38
CA ARG A 22 -4.64 3.19 -6.81
C ARG A 22 -4.19 1.75 -7.14
N PRO A 23 -3.69 0.96 -6.18
CA PRO A 23 -3.47 -0.47 -6.39
C PRO A 23 -4.76 -1.19 -6.80
N ILE A 24 -4.62 -2.27 -7.54
CA ILE A 24 -5.76 -3.11 -7.94
C ILE A 24 -6.45 -3.66 -6.67
N GLY A 25 -7.79 -3.65 -6.65
CA GLY A 25 -8.57 -4.08 -5.49
C GLY A 25 -8.55 -3.11 -4.30
N SER A 26 -8.12 -1.87 -4.50
CA SER A 26 -8.26 -0.79 -3.51
C SER A 26 -9.51 0.05 -3.78
N ASP A 27 -10.05 0.68 -2.73
CA ASP A 27 -11.18 1.61 -2.87
C ASP A 27 -10.78 2.81 -3.73
N ALA A 28 -9.52 3.23 -3.66
CA ALA A 28 -9.00 4.33 -4.47
C ALA A 28 -9.03 4.00 -5.98
N TYR A 29 -8.79 2.75 -6.36
CA TYR A 29 -8.90 2.30 -7.75
C TYR A 29 -10.35 2.34 -8.20
N GLU A 30 -11.25 1.73 -7.43
CA GLU A 30 -12.67 1.64 -7.77
C GLU A 30 -13.30 3.03 -7.92
N ASN A 31 -13.15 3.89 -6.90
CA ASN A 31 -13.69 5.24 -6.92
C ASN A 31 -13.15 6.09 -8.09
N ALA A 32 -11.88 5.88 -8.49
CA ALA A 32 -11.30 6.60 -9.62
C ALA A 32 -11.85 6.10 -10.97
N ALA A 33 -12.11 4.80 -11.09
CA ALA A 33 -12.72 4.21 -12.28
C ALA A 33 -14.18 4.69 -12.43
N GLU A 34 -14.96 4.67 -11.35
CA GLU A 34 -16.31 5.24 -11.31
C GLU A 34 -16.32 6.74 -11.63
N TRP A 35 -15.38 7.50 -11.08
CA TRP A 35 -15.25 8.93 -11.37
C TRP A 35 -14.95 9.20 -12.84
N ALA A 36 -14.07 8.41 -13.46
CA ALA A 36 -13.75 8.52 -14.88
C ALA A 36 -14.98 8.20 -15.74
N ALA A 37 -15.70 7.12 -15.41
CA ALA A 37 -16.94 6.74 -16.08
C ALA A 37 -18.00 7.85 -15.98
N TYR A 38 -18.13 8.46 -14.80
CA TYR A 38 -19.00 9.62 -14.59
C TYR A 38 -18.61 10.80 -15.49
N LYS A 39 -17.32 11.12 -15.61
CA LYS A 39 -16.85 12.21 -16.50
C LYS A 39 -17.12 11.94 -17.97
N PHE A 40 -16.92 10.72 -18.45
CA PHE A 40 -17.27 10.37 -19.81
C PHE A 40 -18.77 10.51 -20.09
N LYS A 41 -19.63 10.11 -19.14
CA LYS A 41 -21.09 10.34 -19.24
C LYS A 41 -21.45 11.82 -19.24
N GLU A 42 -20.81 12.63 -18.40
CA GLU A 42 -21.00 14.10 -18.37
C GLU A 42 -20.65 14.75 -19.70
N TRP A 43 -19.68 14.20 -20.43
CA TRP A 43 -19.30 14.64 -21.77
C TRP A 43 -20.18 14.09 -22.90
N GLY A 44 -21.24 13.36 -22.57
CA GLY A 44 -22.22 12.83 -23.53
C GLY A 44 -21.80 11.54 -24.22
N MET A 45 -20.83 10.81 -23.66
CA MET A 45 -20.41 9.52 -24.19
C MET A 45 -21.32 8.39 -23.69
N GLU A 46 -21.49 7.35 -24.50
CA GLU A 46 -21.96 6.05 -24.04
C GLU A 46 -20.82 5.36 -23.27
N VAL A 47 -21.12 4.85 -22.07
CA VAL A 47 -20.11 4.34 -21.14
C VAL A 47 -20.56 3.02 -20.55
N GLU A 48 -19.72 2.01 -20.74
CA GLU A 48 -19.82 0.68 -20.16
C GLU A 48 -18.58 0.42 -19.29
N MET A 49 -18.77 -0.33 -18.21
CA MET A 49 -17.69 -0.73 -17.30
C MET A 49 -17.49 -2.24 -17.44
N ASP A 50 -16.40 -2.64 -18.08
CA ASP A 50 -16.08 -4.05 -18.30
C ASP A 50 -15.37 -4.65 -17.08
N GLU A 51 -15.80 -5.85 -16.69
CA GLU A 51 -15.11 -6.62 -15.67
C GLU A 51 -13.76 -7.14 -16.20
N ALA A 52 -12.66 -6.73 -15.56
CA ALA A 52 -11.31 -7.18 -15.90
C ALA A 52 -10.89 -8.47 -15.17
N GLY A 53 -11.58 -8.82 -14.08
CA GLY A 53 -11.36 -10.01 -13.26
C GLY A 53 -11.39 -9.74 -11.76
N GLU A 54 -11.14 -10.79 -10.98
CA GLU A 54 -11.19 -10.76 -9.51
C GLU A 54 -9.79 -10.84 -8.89
N VAL A 55 -9.60 -10.11 -7.78
CA VAL A 55 -8.41 -10.28 -6.92
C VAL A 55 -8.80 -10.98 -5.62
N PRO A 56 -8.01 -11.95 -5.13
CA PRO A 56 -8.37 -12.74 -3.96
C PRO A 56 -8.32 -11.93 -2.65
N VAL A 57 -7.57 -10.83 -2.64
CA VAL A 57 -7.38 -9.97 -1.46
C VAL A 57 -7.38 -8.51 -1.92
N GLY A 58 -8.35 -7.74 -1.45
CA GLY A 58 -8.38 -6.28 -1.62
C GLY A 58 -7.31 -5.59 -0.76
N PHE A 59 -6.99 -4.34 -1.08
CA PHE A 59 -5.95 -3.61 -0.35
C PHE A 59 -6.33 -2.14 -0.12
N ASN A 60 -6.53 -1.80 1.14
CA ASN A 60 -6.60 -0.41 1.59
C ASN A 60 -5.57 -0.18 2.67
N ARG A 61 -4.68 0.80 2.46
CA ARG A 61 -3.58 1.05 3.39
C ARG A 61 -4.07 1.85 4.58
N GLY A 62 -4.18 1.19 5.73
CA GLY A 62 -4.45 1.81 7.02
C GLY A 62 -3.21 2.49 7.62
N PRO A 63 -3.27 2.94 8.88
CA PRO A 63 -2.13 3.59 9.55
C PRO A 63 -0.90 2.68 9.63
N TRP A 64 0.28 3.26 9.42
CA TRP A 64 1.57 2.60 9.64
C TRP A 64 2.48 3.52 10.47
N PHE A 65 3.04 2.97 11.54
CA PHE A 65 3.99 3.67 12.39
C PHE A 65 4.72 2.66 13.27
N GLY A 66 5.93 3.01 13.68
CA GLY A 66 6.67 2.24 14.66
C GLY A 66 7.87 3.00 15.19
N ARG A 67 8.44 2.48 16.27
CA ARG A 67 9.59 3.09 16.94
C ARG A 67 10.41 2.02 17.64
N MET A 68 11.69 2.28 17.83
CA MET A 68 12.53 1.52 18.74
C MET A 68 12.22 1.92 20.19
N LEU A 69 12.21 0.94 21.09
CA LEU A 69 11.85 1.11 22.50
C LEU A 69 13.07 1.13 23.46
N SER A 70 14.29 1.21 22.93
CA SER A 70 15.53 1.31 23.72
C SER A 70 15.74 2.72 24.27
N ASP A 71 16.71 2.87 25.17
CA ASP A 71 17.08 4.18 25.75
C ASP A 71 17.47 5.22 24.68
N ASN A 72 18.05 4.76 23.57
CA ASN A 72 18.35 5.56 22.37
C ASN A 72 17.31 5.34 21.26
N GLY A 73 16.04 5.15 21.62
CA GLY A 73 14.96 4.86 20.70
C GLY A 73 14.73 5.96 19.67
N MET A 74 14.28 5.57 18.48
CA MET A 74 13.91 6.49 17.40
C MET A 74 12.61 6.06 16.75
N TYR A 75 11.91 7.02 16.13
CA TYR A 75 10.81 6.71 15.22
C TYR A 75 11.36 6.09 13.94
N LEU A 76 10.67 5.07 13.45
CA LEU A 76 11.02 4.40 12.21
C LEU A 76 10.13 4.93 11.11
N HIS A 77 10.75 5.31 9.98
CA HIS A 77 10.04 5.57 8.76
C HIS A 77 10.03 4.28 7.93
N PHE A 78 8.87 3.65 7.80
CA PHE A 78 8.71 2.45 6.98
C PHE A 78 7.35 2.47 6.28
N ALA A 79 7.23 1.64 5.25
CA ALA A 79 5.97 1.30 4.61
C ALA A 79 5.71 -0.20 4.78
N THR A 80 4.45 -0.60 4.67
CA THR A 80 4.05 -2.00 4.64
C THR A 80 3.93 -2.45 3.18
N PRO A 81 4.44 -3.64 2.82
CA PRO A 81 4.19 -4.19 1.48
C PRO A 81 2.69 -4.28 1.21
N SER A 82 2.29 -3.95 -0.02
CA SER A 82 0.89 -4.08 -0.44
C SER A 82 0.41 -5.54 -0.32
N TYR A 83 -0.89 -5.72 -0.10
CA TYR A 83 -1.56 -7.03 0.02
C TYR A 83 -1.07 -7.90 1.19
N THR A 84 -0.39 -7.31 2.18
CA THR A 84 -0.04 -8.00 3.42
C THR A 84 -1.03 -7.68 4.53
N ALA A 85 -1.20 -8.63 5.46
CA ALA A 85 -2.01 -8.42 6.63
C ALA A 85 -1.35 -7.38 7.55
N GLY A 86 -2.15 -6.43 8.05
CA GLY A 86 -1.73 -5.54 9.13
C GLY A 86 -1.51 -6.28 10.45
N THR A 87 -0.94 -5.59 11.43
CA THR A 87 -0.77 -6.14 12.77
C THR A 87 -2.10 -6.17 13.53
N LYS A 88 -2.26 -7.12 14.47
CA LYS A 88 -3.39 -7.16 15.41
C LYS A 88 -3.21 -6.10 16.50
N GLY A 89 -3.51 -4.85 16.17
CA GLY A 89 -3.20 -3.71 17.03
C GLY A 89 -1.69 -3.45 17.15
N VAL A 90 -1.28 -2.73 18.20
CA VAL A 90 0.13 -2.43 18.45
C VAL A 90 0.87 -3.69 18.89
N GLN A 91 1.90 -4.06 18.13
CA GLN A 91 2.74 -5.22 18.40
C GLN A 91 4.12 -4.77 18.89
N LYS A 92 4.67 -5.47 19.88
CA LYS A 92 6.01 -5.24 20.43
C LYS A 92 6.80 -6.55 20.39
N GLY A 93 8.05 -6.48 19.99
CA GLY A 93 8.91 -7.65 19.85
C GLY A 93 10.37 -7.23 19.80
N HIS A 94 11.27 -8.17 20.12
CA HIS A 94 12.68 -7.98 19.88
C HIS A 94 12.99 -8.11 18.39
N VAL A 95 14.10 -7.53 17.94
CA VAL A 95 14.53 -7.59 16.54
C VAL A 95 15.55 -8.71 16.36
N LEU A 96 15.42 -9.46 15.27
CA LEU A 96 16.38 -10.44 14.80
C LEU A 96 16.77 -10.11 13.35
N ILE A 97 18.04 -10.31 13.00
CA ILE A 97 18.47 -10.24 11.60
C ILE A 97 18.00 -11.51 10.89
N GLU A 98 17.56 -11.41 9.64
CA GLU A 98 17.16 -12.58 8.87
C GLU A 98 18.28 -13.65 8.81
N PRO A 99 17.93 -14.94 8.92
CA PRO A 99 18.88 -16.01 8.63
C PRO A 99 19.10 -16.09 7.11
N LYS A 100 20.36 -16.20 6.70
CA LYS A 100 20.76 -16.40 5.30
C LYS A 100 20.95 -17.86 4.95
N THR A 101 21.05 -18.74 5.96
CA THR A 101 21.19 -20.19 5.77
C THR A 101 20.20 -21.00 6.59
N GLN A 102 19.93 -22.24 6.16
CA GLN A 102 19.08 -23.17 6.91
C GLN A 102 19.63 -23.46 8.31
N ALA A 103 20.97 -23.57 8.45
CA ALA A 103 21.61 -23.79 9.75
C ALA A 103 21.38 -22.61 10.71
N GLU A 104 21.49 -21.37 10.23
CA GLU A 104 21.16 -20.17 11.02
C GLU A 104 19.68 -20.16 11.42
N PHE A 105 18.79 -20.49 10.48
CA PHE A 105 17.36 -20.60 10.76
C PHE A 105 17.08 -21.62 11.86
N ASP A 106 17.66 -22.82 11.77
CA ASP A 106 17.44 -23.88 12.76
C ASP A 106 17.96 -23.52 14.15
N GLN A 107 19.04 -22.74 14.24
CA GLN A 107 19.57 -22.23 15.51
C GLN A 107 18.65 -21.17 16.14
N MET A 108 17.99 -20.34 15.34
CA MET A 108 17.19 -19.21 15.84
C MET A 108 15.68 -19.45 15.85
N LYS A 109 15.16 -20.53 15.25
CA LYS A 109 13.71 -20.76 15.07
C LYS A 109 12.89 -20.63 16.36
N GLY A 110 13.44 -21.06 17.50
CA GLY A 110 12.80 -20.95 18.81
C GLY A 110 12.57 -19.51 19.29
N ARG A 111 13.32 -18.55 18.72
CA ARG A 111 13.26 -17.12 19.07
C ARG A 111 12.40 -16.30 18.10
N LEU A 112 12.03 -16.85 16.94
CA LEU A 112 11.28 -16.13 15.89
C LEU A 112 9.86 -15.76 16.31
N LYS A 113 9.23 -16.56 17.18
CA LYS A 113 7.85 -16.30 17.62
C LYS A 113 7.77 -14.97 18.38
N GLY A 114 7.10 -13.99 17.79
CA GLY A 114 6.94 -12.65 18.37
C GLY A 114 8.14 -11.72 18.15
N ALA A 115 9.12 -12.14 17.35
CA ALA A 115 10.22 -11.27 16.91
C ALA A 115 9.84 -10.48 15.64
N TRP A 116 10.46 -9.31 15.49
CA TRP A 116 10.50 -8.59 14.22
C TRP A 116 11.77 -9.02 13.47
N VAL A 117 11.63 -9.54 12.26
CA VAL A 117 12.77 -9.96 11.44
C VAL A 117 13.17 -8.83 10.50
N LEU A 118 14.42 -8.37 10.59
CA LEU A 118 14.98 -7.39 9.68
C LEU A 118 15.59 -8.11 8.48
N ILE A 119 15.01 -7.84 7.31
CA ILE A 119 15.43 -8.38 6.03
C ILE A 119 16.26 -7.31 5.31
N SER A 120 17.40 -7.69 4.74
CA SER A 120 18.21 -6.84 3.87
C SER A 120 17.44 -6.57 2.59
N GLY A 121 17.25 -5.29 2.27
CA GLY A 121 16.79 -4.86 0.95
C GLY A 121 17.97 -4.47 0.06
N GLU A 122 17.84 -4.71 -1.23
CA GLU A 122 18.56 -3.94 -2.26
C GLU A 122 17.63 -2.80 -2.69
N ASN A 123 18.16 -1.57 -2.71
CA ASN A 123 17.43 -0.39 -3.17
C ASN A 123 17.55 -0.24 -4.69
#